data_AF-A0A383BFY9-F1
#
_entry.id   AF-A0A383BFY9-F1
#
_cell.length_a   1.000
_cell.length_b   1.000
_cell.length_c   1.000
_cell.angle_alpha   90.00
_cell.angle_beta   90.00
_cell.angle_gamma   90.00
#
_symmetry.space_group_name_H-M   'P 1'
#
loop_
_entity.id
_entity.type
_entity.pdbx_description
1 polymer ?
#
loop_
_entity_poly.entity_id
_entity_poly.type
_entity_poly.pdbx_seq_one_letter_code
_entity_poly.pdbx_strand_id
1 'polypeptide(L)'
;KISNSIFAILKSRTMMESIVKEMNLVDRYKSENTEEAIKKLEKNLDYKLLEEGTISVSALVQTQWLSNEQNDNDSRFRAKEIVSYIISELDRVNKALQTDEARFHRLFLEKRYNESINNLYDSEEMLRLFQEEHNTLNLVEQTKAAIRIGAEIRSQILVDEVKLGMLENNFNPNHPEIERQKQEIKELEQQYSALDNSSDSVSKQSSNLFPQFSEVPNLEIKLMRLNREVEIQTKLYAFLTQQYEE
;
A
#
# COMPACT_ATOMS: atom_id res chain seq x y z
N LYS A 1 13.38 4.66 4.16
CA LYS A 1 12.28 4.54 3.15
C LYS A 1 12.12 5.84 2.35
N ILE A 2 11.90 7.00 2.97
CA ILE A 2 11.81 8.31 2.28
C ILE A 2 13.08 8.65 1.47
N SER A 3 14.26 8.38 2.04
CA SER A 3 15.56 8.60 1.40
C SER A 3 15.70 7.85 0.06
N ASN A 4 15.17 6.62 -0.05
CA ASN A 4 15.26 5.82 -1.28
C ASN A 4 14.35 6.36 -2.39
N SER A 5 13.16 6.86 -2.04
CA SER A 5 12.24 7.47 -3.03
C SER A 5 12.84 8.77 -3.59
N ILE A 6 13.34 9.64 -2.71
CA ILE A 6 14.00 10.88 -3.14
C ILE A 6 15.21 10.57 -4.03
N PHE A 7 16.03 9.60 -3.66
CA PHE A 7 17.19 9.20 -4.46
C PHE A 7 16.80 8.62 -5.82
N ALA A 8 15.69 7.89 -5.89
CA ALA A 8 15.13 7.39 -7.15
C ALA A 8 14.64 8.54 -8.04
N ILE A 9 13.98 9.56 -7.48
CA ILE A 9 13.56 10.75 -8.23
C ILE A 9 14.79 11.50 -8.77
N LEU A 10 15.80 11.73 -7.93
CA LEU A 10 17.04 12.42 -8.32
C LEU A 10 17.76 11.70 -9.46
N LYS A 11 17.77 10.37 -9.46
CA LYS A 11 18.40 9.57 -10.52
C LYS A 11 17.48 9.24 -11.70
N SER A 12 16.23 9.72 -11.68
CA SER A 12 15.27 9.38 -12.72
C SER A 12 15.63 10.05 -14.04
N ARG A 13 15.35 9.35 -15.14
CA ARG A 13 15.51 9.89 -16.50
C ARG A 13 14.74 11.20 -16.68
N THR A 14 13.51 11.27 -16.15
CA THR A 14 12.66 12.46 -16.23
C THR A 14 13.32 13.68 -15.57
N MET A 15 13.96 13.50 -14.42
CA MET A 15 14.73 14.56 -13.74
C MET A 15 15.93 14.99 -14.59
N MET A 16 16.68 14.05 -15.15
CA MET A 16 17.83 14.37 -16.00
C MET A 16 17.43 15.13 -17.27
N GLU A 17 16.34 14.69 -17.92
CA GLU A 17 15.79 15.35 -19.10
C GLU A 17 15.30 16.78 -18.80
N SER A 18 14.67 17.00 -17.63
CA SER A 18 14.20 18.33 -17.24
C SER A 18 15.37 19.29 -17.02
N ILE A 19 16.43 18.86 -16.34
CA ILE A 19 17.65 19.66 -16.14
C ILE A 19 18.33 19.98 -17.48
N VAL A 20 18.51 18.97 -18.35
CA VAL A 20 19.14 19.14 -19.67
C VAL A 20 18.39 20.18 -20.51
N LYS A 21 17.06 20.14 -20.46
CA LYS A 21 16.20 21.07 -21.19
C LYS A 21 16.28 22.49 -20.61
N GLU A 22 16.10 22.64 -19.30
CA GLU A 22 16.07 23.96 -18.64
C GLU A 22 17.42 24.68 -18.79
N MET A 23 18.52 23.95 -18.64
CA MET A 23 19.87 24.52 -18.66
C MET A 23 20.49 24.54 -20.07
N ASN A 24 19.71 24.15 -21.09
CA ASN A 24 20.13 24.00 -22.49
C ASN A 24 21.49 23.26 -22.63
N LEU A 25 21.61 22.11 -21.98
CA LEU A 25 22.89 21.39 -21.87
C LEU A 25 23.32 20.71 -23.17
N VAL A 26 22.41 20.48 -24.11
CA VAL A 26 22.76 19.92 -25.43
C VAL A 26 23.76 20.82 -26.15
N ASP A 27 23.42 22.11 -26.25
CA ASP A 27 24.29 23.10 -26.89
C ASP A 27 25.58 23.32 -26.08
N ARG A 28 25.45 23.43 -24.75
CA ARG A 28 26.60 23.73 -23.88
C ARG A 28 27.63 22.61 -23.87
N TYR A 29 27.18 21.36 -23.80
CA TYR A 29 28.06 20.20 -23.82
C TYR A 29 28.49 19.79 -25.22
N LYS A 30 28.00 20.49 -26.26
CA LYS A 30 28.17 20.12 -27.67
C LYS A 30 27.84 18.66 -27.89
N SER A 31 26.70 18.25 -27.34
CA SER A 31 26.20 16.88 -27.46
C SER A 31 25.38 16.74 -28.74
N GLU A 32 25.45 15.58 -29.38
CA GLU A 32 24.71 15.26 -30.60
C GLU A 32 23.20 15.18 -30.34
N ASN A 33 22.81 14.77 -29.13
CA ASN A 33 21.42 14.63 -28.72
C ASN A 33 21.27 14.72 -27.19
N THR A 34 20.01 14.70 -26.74
CA THR A 34 19.64 14.74 -25.31
C THR A 34 20.25 13.58 -24.52
N GLU A 35 20.32 12.38 -25.09
CA GLU A 35 20.84 11.19 -24.42
C GLU A 35 22.33 11.33 -24.07
N GLU A 36 23.14 11.88 -24.99
CA GLU A 36 24.54 12.19 -24.72
C GLU A 36 24.70 13.32 -23.68
N ALA A 37 23.84 14.35 -23.73
CA ALA A 37 23.82 15.41 -22.73
C ALA A 37 23.48 14.87 -21.32
N ILE A 38 22.53 13.95 -21.20
CA ILE A 38 22.20 13.26 -19.94
C ILE A 38 23.42 12.51 -19.41
N LYS A 39 24.08 11.68 -20.23
CA LYS A 39 25.26 10.92 -19.79
C LYS A 39 26.41 11.82 -19.32
N LYS A 40 26.57 13.00 -19.94
CA LYS A 40 27.56 14.00 -19.50
C LYS A 40 27.12 14.66 -18.19
N LEU A 41 25.84 15.00 -18.05
CA LEU A 41 25.27 15.58 -16.83
C LEU A 41 25.42 14.60 -15.64
N GLU A 42 25.09 13.32 -15.82
CA GLU A 42 25.18 12.29 -14.77
C GLU A 42 26.58 12.20 -14.17
N LYS A 43 27.64 12.32 -14.99
CA LYS A 43 29.03 12.31 -14.52
C LYS A 43 29.41 13.57 -13.72
N ASN A 44 28.65 14.64 -13.90
CA ASN A 44 28.86 15.93 -13.26
C ASN A 44 27.97 16.13 -12.03
N LEU A 45 27.05 15.21 -11.74
CA LEU A 45 26.20 15.24 -10.57
C LEU A 45 26.65 14.18 -9.56
N ASP A 46 26.74 14.57 -8.30
CA ASP A 46 27.04 13.66 -7.19
C ASP A 46 25.95 13.75 -6.14
N TYR A 47 25.45 12.59 -5.71
CA TYR A 47 24.38 12.46 -4.73
C TYR A 47 24.85 11.55 -3.60
N LYS A 48 24.84 12.06 -2.37
CA LYS A 48 25.30 11.32 -1.18
C LYS A 48 24.22 11.30 -0.12
N LEU A 49 23.93 10.11 0.40
CA LEU A 49 23.17 9.96 1.64
C LEU A 49 24.15 10.07 2.81
N LEU A 50 23.98 11.08 3.64
CA LEU A 50 24.77 11.30 4.84
C LEU A 50 24.27 10.43 5.99
N GLU A 51 25.13 10.14 6.96
CA GLU A 51 24.80 9.30 8.13
C GLU A 51 23.62 9.85 8.94
N GLU A 52 23.46 11.17 8.93
CA GLU A 52 22.37 11.91 9.57
C GLU A 52 21.01 11.76 8.84
N GLY A 53 20.97 11.05 7.72
CA GLY A 53 19.75 10.84 6.92
C GLY A 53 19.45 11.94 5.89
N THR A 54 20.31 12.95 5.79
CA THR A 54 20.22 14.04 4.81
C THR A 54 20.82 13.64 3.47
N ILE A 55 20.30 14.20 2.37
CA ILE A 55 20.86 14.00 1.02
C ILE A 55 21.64 15.24 0.62
N SER A 56 22.91 15.05 0.27
CA SER A 56 23.74 16.08 -0.34
C SER A 56 23.68 15.96 -1.87
N VAL A 57 23.45 17.09 -2.52
CA VAL A 57 23.42 17.23 -3.98
C VAL A 57 24.53 18.17 -4.40
N SER A 58 25.41 17.70 -5.28
CA SER A 58 26.53 18.49 -5.81
C SER A 58 26.52 18.48 -7.33
N ALA A 59 26.81 19.63 -7.94
CA ALA A 59 26.98 19.77 -9.38
C ALA A 59 28.36 20.33 -9.71
N LEU A 60 29.05 19.68 -10.65
CA LEU A 60 30.37 20.04 -11.13
C LEU A 60 30.24 20.67 -12.51
N VAL A 61 30.71 21.92 -12.66
CA VAL A 61 30.77 22.62 -13.94
C VAL A 61 32.22 22.94 -14.25
N GLN A 62 32.73 22.36 -15.33
CA GLN A 62 34.12 22.56 -15.75
C GLN A 62 34.31 23.95 -16.38
N THR A 63 35.44 24.58 -16.07
CA THR A 63 35.94 25.78 -16.75
C THR A 63 36.81 25.38 -17.94
N GLN A 64 37.13 26.35 -18.80
CA GLN A 64 38.13 26.16 -19.85
C GLN A 64 39.53 26.02 -19.24
N TRP A 65 40.43 25.29 -19.92
CA TRP A 65 41.82 25.07 -19.45
C TRP A 65 42.56 26.37 -19.12
N LEU A 66 42.26 27.44 -19.85
CA LEU A 66 42.71 28.80 -19.53
C LEU A 66 41.48 29.62 -19.08
N SER A 67 41.18 29.62 -17.78
CA SER A 67 40.06 30.39 -17.22
C SER A 67 40.52 31.70 -16.60
N ASN A 68 39.67 32.72 -16.72
CA ASN A 68 39.80 33.98 -16.01
C ASN A 68 38.72 34.05 -14.90
N GLU A 69 38.76 35.08 -14.07
CA GLU A 69 37.81 35.25 -12.97
C GLU A 69 36.34 35.26 -13.44
N GLN A 70 36.07 35.77 -14.64
CA GLN A 70 34.73 35.80 -15.23
C GLN A 70 34.23 34.39 -15.59
N ASN A 71 35.08 33.55 -16.18
CA ASN A 71 34.77 32.16 -16.50
C ASN A 71 34.52 31.32 -15.24
N ASP A 72 35.28 31.58 -14.18
CA ASP A 72 35.12 30.93 -12.88
C ASP A 72 33.80 31.36 -12.21
N ASN A 73 33.45 32.66 -12.29
CA ASN A 73 32.18 33.17 -11.79
C ASN A 73 30.97 32.60 -12.55
N ASP A 74 31.02 32.53 -13.89
CA ASP A 74 29.98 31.88 -14.70
C ASP A 74 29.79 30.41 -14.31
N SER A 75 30.90 29.68 -14.12
CA SER A 75 30.84 28.27 -13.74
C SER A 75 30.25 28.06 -12.35
N ARG A 76 30.62 28.90 -11.37
CA ARG A 76 30.02 28.91 -10.02
C ARG A 76 28.52 29.22 -10.07
N PHE A 77 28.14 30.24 -10.82
CA PHE A 77 26.74 30.63 -10.98
C PHE A 77 25.91 29.47 -11.53
N ARG A 78 26.41 28.79 -12.57
CA ARG A 78 25.71 27.66 -13.19
C ARG A 78 25.64 26.43 -12.32
N ALA A 79 26.72 26.10 -11.59
CA ALA A 79 26.68 25.00 -10.63
C ALA A 79 25.57 25.26 -9.58
N LYS A 80 25.46 26.51 -9.11
CA LYS A 80 24.38 26.93 -8.21
C LYS A 80 23.00 26.82 -8.87
N GLU A 81 22.84 27.27 -10.12
CA GLU A 81 21.57 27.17 -10.85
C GLU A 81 21.12 25.72 -11.02
N ILE A 82 22.03 24.82 -11.41
CA ILE A 82 21.73 23.39 -11.56
C ILE A 82 21.24 22.80 -10.24
N VAL A 83 21.97 23.02 -9.14
CA VAL A 83 21.57 22.50 -7.82
C VAL A 83 20.24 23.10 -7.36
N SER A 84 20.06 24.42 -7.56
CA SER A 84 18.83 25.11 -7.17
C SER A 84 17.62 24.58 -7.94
N TYR A 85 17.80 24.34 -9.25
CA TYR A 85 16.79 23.73 -10.09
C TYR A 85 16.46 22.30 -9.63
N ILE A 86 17.47 21.45 -9.39
CA ILE A 86 17.28 20.09 -8.89
C ILE A 86 16.45 20.08 -7.61
N ILE A 87 16.76 20.96 -6.64
CA ILE A 87 16.02 21.05 -5.37
C ILE A 87 14.56 21.46 -5.63
N SER A 88 14.33 22.48 -6.48
CA SER A 88 12.98 22.94 -6.79
C SER A 88 12.14 21.89 -7.52
N GLU A 89 12.77 21.17 -8.46
CA GLU A 89 12.11 20.14 -9.25
C GLU A 89 11.83 18.91 -8.40
N LEU A 90 12.76 18.54 -7.52
CA LEU A 90 12.56 17.47 -6.54
C LEU A 90 11.36 17.77 -5.63
N ASP A 91 11.28 18.98 -5.08
CA ASP A 91 10.15 19.40 -4.25
C ASP A 91 8.82 19.33 -5.03
N ARG A 92 8.81 19.83 -6.27
CA ARG A 92 7.64 19.77 -7.15
C ARG A 92 7.19 18.34 -7.41
N VAL A 93 8.11 17.46 -7.82
CA VAL A 93 7.81 16.06 -8.13
C VAL A 93 7.38 15.31 -6.87
N ASN A 94 8.06 15.52 -5.74
CA ASN A 94 7.71 14.88 -4.49
C ASN A 94 6.30 15.28 -4.02
N LYS A 95 5.93 16.56 -4.10
CA LYS A 95 4.57 17.04 -3.80
C LYS A 95 3.53 16.44 -4.73
N ALA A 96 3.83 16.35 -6.03
CA ALA A 96 2.93 15.74 -7.01
C ALA A 96 2.70 14.26 -6.68
N LEU A 97 3.75 13.50 -6.43
CA LEU A 97 3.66 12.07 -6.05
C LEU A 97 2.88 11.87 -4.75
N GLN A 98 3.14 12.69 -3.73
CA GLN A 98 2.38 12.64 -2.46
C GLN A 98 0.89 12.95 -2.66
N THR A 99 0.58 13.93 -3.52
CA THR A 99 -0.81 14.28 -3.84
C THR A 99 -1.51 13.17 -4.60
N ASP A 100 -0.82 12.55 -5.56
CA ASP A 100 -1.33 11.43 -6.34
C ASP A 100 -1.55 10.18 -5.46
N GLU A 101 -0.60 9.89 -4.58
CA GLU A 101 -0.72 8.81 -3.59
C GLU A 101 -1.92 9.03 -2.66
N ALA A 102 -2.04 10.23 -2.07
CA ALA A 102 -3.17 10.56 -1.19
C ALA A 102 -4.51 10.46 -1.93
N ARG A 103 -4.58 10.93 -3.19
CA ARG A 103 -5.76 10.81 -4.02
C ARG A 103 -6.12 9.35 -4.31
N PHE A 104 -5.13 8.51 -4.62
CA PHE A 104 -5.35 7.09 -4.84
C PHE A 104 -5.88 6.41 -3.58
N HIS A 105 -5.23 6.62 -2.43
CA HIS A 105 -5.66 6.04 -1.14
C HIS A 105 -7.11 6.40 -0.83
N ARG A 106 -7.47 7.69 -0.98
CA ARG A 106 -8.84 8.15 -0.76
C ARG A 106 -9.84 7.43 -1.66
N LEU A 107 -9.58 7.36 -2.97
CA LEU A 107 -10.48 6.72 -3.94
C LEU A 107 -10.58 5.21 -3.71
N PHE A 108 -9.48 4.56 -3.35
CA PHE A 108 -9.44 3.14 -3.05
C PHE A 108 -10.26 2.82 -1.79
N LEU A 109 -10.04 3.56 -0.69
CA LEU A 109 -10.79 3.39 0.54
C LEU A 109 -12.28 3.71 0.36
N GLU A 110 -12.62 4.80 -0.35
CA GLU A 110 -14.00 5.15 -0.70
C GLU A 110 -14.70 4.01 -1.43
N LYS A 111 -14.03 3.37 -2.40
CA LYS A 111 -14.56 2.21 -3.11
C LYS A 111 -14.80 1.03 -2.16
N ARG A 112 -13.80 0.66 -1.34
CA ARG A 112 -13.91 -0.48 -0.40
C ARG A 112 -14.95 -0.23 0.68
N TYR A 113 -15.09 1.00 1.15
CA TYR A 113 -16.10 1.41 2.12
C TYR A 113 -17.52 1.24 1.55
N ASN A 114 -17.77 1.75 0.34
CA ASN A 114 -19.07 1.57 -0.32
C ASN A 114 -19.39 0.09 -0.62
N GLU A 115 -18.39 -0.70 -1.04
CA GLU A 115 -18.54 -2.16 -1.18
C GLU A 115 -18.93 -2.81 0.16
N SER A 116 -18.28 -2.42 1.26
CA SER A 116 -18.56 -2.97 2.60
C SER A 116 -19.95 -2.61 3.11
N ILE A 117 -20.47 -1.42 2.81
CA ILE A 117 -21.86 -1.04 3.15
C ILE A 117 -22.85 -1.99 2.48
N ASN A 118 -22.69 -2.22 1.17
CA ASN A 118 -23.59 -3.08 0.42
C ASN A 118 -23.50 -4.54 0.92
N ASN A 119 -22.29 -5.04 1.12
CA ASN A 119 -22.08 -6.40 1.64
C ASN A 119 -22.68 -6.60 3.03
N LEU A 120 -22.56 -5.59 3.91
CA LEU A 120 -23.17 -5.63 5.24
C LEU A 120 -24.70 -5.66 5.13
N TYR A 121 -25.28 -4.75 4.34
CA TYR A 121 -26.72 -4.70 4.10
C TYR A 121 -27.26 -6.04 3.55
N ASP A 122 -26.62 -6.60 2.54
CA ASP A 122 -27.02 -7.87 1.93
C ASP A 122 -26.95 -9.03 2.96
N SER A 123 -25.93 -9.03 3.81
CA SER A 123 -25.75 -10.05 4.85
C SER A 123 -26.82 -9.94 5.95
N GLU A 124 -27.13 -8.71 6.36
CA GLU A 124 -28.20 -8.42 7.34
C GLU A 124 -29.58 -8.81 6.78
N GLU A 125 -29.85 -8.48 5.50
CA GLU A 125 -31.11 -8.80 4.84
C GLU A 125 -31.28 -10.32 4.66
N MET A 126 -30.23 -11.04 4.27
CA MET A 126 -30.27 -12.51 4.21
C MET A 126 -30.53 -13.14 5.58
N LEU A 127 -29.93 -12.60 6.65
CA LEU A 127 -30.20 -13.04 8.02
C LEU A 127 -31.66 -12.76 8.41
N ARG A 128 -32.18 -11.57 8.14
CA ARG A 128 -33.56 -11.16 8.43
C ARG A 128 -34.57 -12.08 7.74
N LEU A 129 -34.45 -12.25 6.43
CA LEU A 129 -35.35 -13.11 5.64
C LEU A 129 -35.35 -14.55 6.15
N PHE A 130 -34.17 -15.08 6.49
CA PHE A 130 -34.05 -16.42 7.03
C PHE A 130 -34.73 -16.58 8.39
N GLN A 131 -34.61 -15.58 9.28
CA GLN A 131 -35.27 -15.58 10.58
C GLN A 131 -36.80 -15.48 10.46
N GLU A 132 -37.31 -14.68 9.52
CA GLU A 132 -38.74 -14.53 9.24
C GLU A 132 -39.36 -15.81 8.67
N GLU A 133 -38.71 -16.45 7.70
CA GLU A 133 -39.22 -17.66 7.04
C GLU A 133 -39.32 -18.84 8.01
N HIS A 134 -38.36 -18.96 8.92
CA HIS A 134 -38.19 -20.16 9.73
C HIS A 134 -38.50 -19.96 11.22
N ASN A 135 -38.95 -18.77 11.62
CA ASN A 135 -39.35 -18.42 12.99
C ASN A 135 -38.30 -18.87 14.03
N THR A 136 -37.01 -18.71 13.68
CA THR A 136 -35.91 -19.42 14.32
C THR A 136 -35.65 -18.93 15.75
N LEU A 137 -35.37 -19.86 16.66
CA LEU A 137 -34.98 -19.57 18.05
C LEU A 137 -33.53 -19.06 18.15
N ASN A 138 -33.25 -18.34 19.24
CA ASN A 138 -31.91 -17.81 19.56
C ASN A 138 -30.86 -18.91 19.66
N LEU A 139 -29.67 -18.66 19.09
CA LEU A 139 -28.50 -19.53 19.23
C LEU A 139 -28.03 -19.59 20.69
N VAL A 140 -27.51 -20.75 21.11
CA VAL A 140 -26.87 -20.93 22.43
C VAL A 140 -25.57 -20.10 22.49
N GLU A 141 -25.22 -19.59 23.68
CA GLU A 141 -24.05 -18.71 23.88
C GLU A 141 -22.72 -19.32 23.41
N GLN A 142 -22.55 -20.64 23.52
CA GLN A 142 -21.37 -21.33 23.00
C GLN A 142 -21.24 -21.19 21.47
N THR A 143 -22.35 -21.31 20.73
CA THR A 143 -22.39 -21.14 19.27
C THR A 143 -22.06 -19.70 18.88
N LYS A 144 -22.57 -18.72 19.64
CA LYS A 144 -22.23 -17.30 19.42
C LYS A 144 -20.74 -17.03 19.66
N ALA A 145 -20.13 -17.62 20.68
CA ALA A 145 -18.70 -17.49 20.94
C ALA A 145 -17.87 -18.07 19.78
N ALA A 146 -18.23 -19.25 19.27
CA ALA A 146 -17.57 -19.87 18.13
C ALA A 146 -17.69 -19.01 16.85
N ILE A 147 -18.88 -18.44 16.60
CA ILE A 147 -19.10 -17.47 15.50
C ILE A 147 -18.13 -16.29 15.63
N ARG A 148 -18.06 -15.65 16.80
CA ARG A 148 -17.21 -14.47 17.02
C ARG A 148 -15.74 -14.75 16.74
N ILE A 149 -15.23 -15.90 17.16
CA ILE A 149 -13.82 -16.29 16.93
C ILE A 149 -13.55 -16.47 15.43
N GLY A 150 -14.41 -17.21 14.72
CA GLY A 150 -14.24 -17.40 13.28
C GLY A 150 -14.40 -16.09 12.51
N ALA A 151 -15.36 -15.25 12.90
CA ALA A 151 -15.59 -13.95 12.31
C ALA A 151 -14.41 -12.99 12.54
N GLU A 152 -13.78 -13.02 13.73
CA GLU A 152 -12.57 -12.24 14.03
C GLU A 152 -11.46 -12.53 13.02
N ILE A 153 -11.08 -13.80 12.89
CA ILE A 153 -9.98 -14.21 11.98
C ILE A 153 -10.33 -13.85 10.54
N ARG A 154 -11.56 -14.14 10.09
CA ARG A 154 -11.96 -13.83 8.71
C ARG A 154 -12.01 -12.33 8.45
N SER A 155 -12.47 -11.53 9.41
CA SER A 155 -12.45 -10.08 9.28
C SER A 155 -11.02 -9.54 9.20
N GLN A 156 -10.09 -10.12 9.98
CA GLN A 156 -8.67 -9.76 9.91
C GLN A 156 -8.07 -10.08 8.54
N ILE A 157 -8.40 -11.23 7.94
CA ILE A 157 -7.99 -11.57 6.57
C ILE A 157 -8.46 -10.48 5.58
N LEU A 158 -9.73 -10.08 5.63
CA LEU A 158 -10.28 -9.07 4.73
C LEU A 158 -9.62 -7.69 4.94
N VAL A 159 -9.35 -7.32 6.19
CA VAL A 159 -8.59 -6.12 6.53
C VAL A 159 -7.19 -6.17 5.91
N ASP A 160 -6.52 -7.31 6.00
CA ASP A 160 -5.17 -7.48 5.48
C ASP A 160 -5.14 -7.55 3.95
N GLU A 161 -6.20 -8.05 3.30
CA GLU A 161 -6.42 -7.94 1.85
C GLU A 161 -6.58 -6.47 1.40
N VAL A 162 -7.32 -5.65 2.17
CA VAL A 162 -7.43 -4.21 1.91
C VAL A 162 -6.06 -3.54 2.01
N LYS A 163 -5.28 -3.85 3.06
CA LYS A 163 -3.91 -3.35 3.22
C LYS A 163 -2.99 -3.78 2.08
N LEU A 164 -3.09 -5.04 1.65
CA LEU A 164 -2.35 -5.55 0.51
C LEU A 164 -2.67 -4.75 -0.77
N GLY A 165 -3.95 -4.49 -1.04
CA GLY A 165 -4.36 -3.67 -2.19
C GLY A 165 -3.77 -2.25 -2.17
N MET A 166 -3.62 -1.64 -0.99
CA MET A 166 -2.92 -0.35 -0.86
C MET A 166 -1.42 -0.48 -1.16
N LEU A 167 -0.77 -1.56 -0.69
CA LEU A 167 0.65 -1.81 -0.93
C LEU A 167 0.96 -2.09 -2.40
N GLU A 168 0.11 -2.86 -3.08
CA GLU A 168 0.30 -3.25 -4.49
C GLU A 168 0.24 -2.05 -5.46
N ASN A 169 -0.44 -0.97 -5.09
CA ASN A 169 -0.41 0.26 -5.87
C ASN A 169 0.90 1.04 -5.69
N ASN A 170 1.49 0.99 -4.49
CA ASN A 170 2.62 1.84 -4.13
C ASN A 170 3.98 1.18 -4.39
N PHE A 171 4.01 -0.15 -4.46
CA PHE A 171 5.24 -0.91 -4.60
C PHE A 171 5.20 -1.88 -5.78
N ASN A 172 6.37 -2.20 -6.31
CA ASN A 172 6.50 -3.26 -7.31
C ASN A 172 6.01 -4.60 -6.72
N PRO A 173 5.44 -5.51 -7.54
CA PRO A 173 4.89 -6.78 -7.06
C PRO A 173 5.86 -7.65 -6.23
N ASN A 174 7.17 -7.51 -6.45
CA ASN A 174 8.22 -8.27 -5.75
C ASN A 174 8.78 -7.52 -4.51
N HIS A 175 8.06 -6.51 -4.01
CA HIS A 175 8.53 -5.73 -2.86
C HIS A 175 8.41 -6.54 -1.56
N PRO A 176 9.42 -6.51 -0.65
CA PRO A 176 9.41 -7.32 0.57
C PRO A 176 8.17 -7.13 1.47
N GLU A 177 7.60 -5.92 1.50
CA GLU A 177 6.38 -5.65 2.27
C GLU A 177 5.14 -6.33 1.68
N ILE A 178 5.04 -6.44 0.36
CA ILE A 178 3.94 -7.15 -0.32
C ILE A 178 4.04 -8.64 0.00
N GLU A 179 5.24 -9.20 -0.10
CA GLU A 179 5.48 -10.61 0.23
C GLU A 179 5.19 -10.92 1.71
N ARG A 180 5.60 -10.02 2.61
CA ARG A 180 5.27 -10.12 4.04
C ARG A 180 3.76 -10.13 4.28
N GLN A 181 3.04 -9.19 3.67
CA GLN A 181 1.58 -9.08 3.82
C GLN A 181 0.86 -10.31 3.25
N LYS A 182 1.30 -10.83 2.10
CA LYS A 182 0.75 -12.07 1.51
C LYS A 182 0.98 -13.29 2.41
N GLN A 183 2.15 -13.37 3.04
CA GLN A 183 2.46 -14.45 3.97
C GLN A 183 1.57 -14.39 5.23
N GLU A 184 1.33 -13.19 5.76
CA GLU A 184 0.42 -12.98 6.90
C GLU A 184 -1.02 -13.41 6.57
N ILE A 185 -1.55 -13.00 5.42
CA ILE A 185 -2.86 -13.45 4.93
C ILE A 185 -2.92 -14.98 4.85
N LYS A 186 -1.90 -15.60 4.26
CA LYS A 186 -1.83 -17.06 4.11
C LYS A 186 -1.83 -17.80 5.44
N GLU A 187 -1.14 -17.27 6.45
CA GLU A 187 -1.12 -17.85 7.79
C GLU A 187 -2.50 -17.75 8.47
N LEU A 188 -3.19 -16.61 8.33
CA LEU A 188 -4.55 -16.43 8.84
C LEU A 188 -5.55 -17.34 8.10
N GLU A 189 -5.42 -17.52 6.79
CA GLU A 189 -6.24 -18.45 6.01
C GLU A 189 -6.07 -19.91 6.47
N GLN A 190 -4.83 -20.30 6.80
CA GLN A 190 -4.56 -21.62 7.36
C GLN A 190 -5.20 -21.80 8.74
N GLN A 191 -5.10 -20.78 9.61
CA GLN A 191 -5.76 -20.80 10.92
C GLN A 191 -7.29 -20.88 10.77
N TYR A 192 -7.88 -20.10 9.86
CA TYR A 192 -9.30 -20.13 9.58
C TYR A 192 -9.77 -21.50 9.04
N SER A 193 -9.00 -22.10 8.12
CA SER A 193 -9.31 -23.42 7.56
C SER A 193 -9.16 -24.54 8.59
N ALA A 194 -8.21 -24.44 9.51
CA ALA A 194 -8.05 -25.40 10.61
C ALA A 194 -9.25 -25.37 11.58
N LEU A 195 -9.84 -24.19 11.80
CA LEU A 195 -11.06 -24.04 12.58
C LEU A 195 -12.25 -24.74 11.91
N ASP A 196 -12.40 -24.62 10.59
CA ASP A 196 -13.49 -25.26 9.85
C ASP A 196 -13.31 -26.79 9.74
N ASN A 197 -12.08 -27.28 9.55
CA ASN A 197 -11.76 -28.72 9.40
C ASN A 197 -11.71 -29.52 10.72
N SER A 198 -11.71 -28.83 11.87
CA SER A 198 -11.84 -29.49 13.18
C SER A 198 -13.23 -30.13 13.41
N SER A 199 -14.12 -30.01 12.43
CA SER A 199 -15.41 -30.67 12.33
C SER A 199 -15.36 -32.12 11.82
N ASP A 200 -14.45 -32.44 10.91
CA ASP A 200 -14.45 -33.71 10.15
C ASP A 200 -13.38 -34.72 10.59
N SER A 201 -12.47 -34.33 11.49
CA SER A 201 -11.35 -35.18 11.92
C SER A 201 -11.57 -35.77 13.31
N VAL A 202 -11.75 -37.09 13.37
CA VAL A 202 -11.96 -37.93 14.56
C VAL A 202 -10.69 -38.02 15.44
N SER A 203 -10.26 -36.92 16.05
CA SER A 203 -9.23 -36.95 17.10
C SER A 203 -9.68 -36.18 18.33
N LYS A 204 -10.27 -36.93 19.26
CA LYS A 204 -10.48 -36.56 20.67
C LYS A 204 -9.14 -36.07 21.24
N GLN A 205 -8.90 -34.77 21.44
CA GLN A 205 -8.10 -34.27 22.58
C GLN A 205 -7.96 -32.73 22.68
N SER A 206 -8.36 -31.93 21.70
CA SER A 206 -8.40 -30.46 21.85
C SER A 206 -9.84 -29.98 21.91
N SER A 207 -10.12 -28.99 22.74
CA SER A 207 -11.41 -28.30 22.84
C SER A 207 -11.99 -27.99 21.46
N ASN A 208 -12.97 -28.78 21.01
CA ASN A 208 -13.71 -28.48 19.78
C ASN A 208 -14.47 -27.17 20.01
N LEU A 209 -13.90 -26.07 19.54
CA LEU A 209 -14.47 -24.73 19.60
C LEU A 209 -15.77 -24.64 18.80
N PHE A 210 -15.95 -25.52 17.81
CA PHE A 210 -17.18 -25.68 17.05
C PHE A 210 -17.88 -26.97 17.48
N PRO A 211 -19.19 -26.94 17.77
CA PRO A 211 -19.96 -28.15 18.02
C PRO A 211 -19.83 -29.09 16.81
N GLN A 212 -19.82 -30.40 17.06
CA GLN A 212 -19.80 -31.40 15.99
C GLN A 212 -21.05 -31.18 15.12
N PHE A 213 -20.84 -30.76 13.87
CA PHE A 213 -21.90 -30.41 12.91
C PHE A 213 -22.87 -31.57 12.63
N SER A 214 -22.53 -32.78 13.07
CA SER A 214 -23.36 -33.98 12.95
C SER A 214 -24.59 -33.99 13.88
N GLU A 215 -24.66 -33.13 14.91
CA GLU A 215 -25.78 -33.10 15.89
C GLU A 215 -26.66 -31.85 15.81
N VAL A 216 -26.27 -30.86 15.00
CA VAL A 216 -26.98 -29.58 14.88
C VAL A 216 -27.99 -29.67 13.72
N PRO A 217 -29.28 -29.32 13.91
CA PRO A 217 -30.23 -29.26 12.81
C PRO A 217 -29.71 -28.37 11.67
N ASN A 218 -29.91 -28.77 10.41
CA ASN A 218 -29.48 -28.01 9.23
C ASN A 218 -29.87 -26.52 9.27
N LEU A 219 -30.96 -26.20 9.96
CA LEU A 219 -31.48 -24.85 10.17
C LEU A 219 -30.56 -23.99 11.07
N GLU A 220 -30.05 -24.56 12.17
CA GLU A 220 -29.16 -23.87 13.10
C GLU A 220 -27.77 -23.64 12.49
N ILE A 221 -27.28 -24.57 11.66
CA ILE A 221 -26.04 -24.39 10.89
C ILE A 221 -26.16 -23.22 9.92
N LYS A 222 -27.30 -23.12 9.21
CA LYS A 222 -27.55 -22.02 8.28
C LYS A 222 -27.69 -20.69 9.02
N LEU A 223 -28.40 -20.66 10.15
CA LEU A 223 -28.48 -19.47 11.02
C LEU A 223 -27.09 -19.03 11.51
N MET A 224 -26.25 -19.98 11.93
CA MET A 224 -24.89 -19.73 12.40
C MET A 224 -24.04 -19.08 11.31
N ARG A 225 -24.12 -19.59 10.07
CA ARG A 225 -23.37 -19.03 8.92
C ARG A 225 -23.80 -17.60 8.59
N LEU A 226 -25.10 -17.33 8.58
CA LEU A 226 -25.63 -15.98 8.32
C LEU A 226 -25.19 -14.98 9.41
N ASN A 227 -25.27 -15.37 10.69
CA ASN A 227 -24.76 -14.53 11.78
C ASN A 227 -23.25 -14.29 11.67
N ARG A 228 -22.48 -15.32 11.27
CA ARG A 228 -21.04 -15.18 11.05
C ARG A 228 -20.72 -14.17 9.96
N GLU A 229 -21.46 -14.22 8.85
CA GLU A 229 -21.25 -13.28 7.75
C GLU A 229 -21.53 -11.83 8.18
N VAL A 230 -22.65 -11.59 8.88
CA VAL A 230 -22.97 -10.26 9.42
C VAL A 230 -21.86 -9.76 10.36
N GLU A 231 -21.35 -10.61 11.25
CA GLU A 231 -20.26 -10.24 12.18
C GLU A 231 -18.96 -9.91 11.42
N ILE A 232 -18.62 -10.67 10.37
CA ILE A 232 -17.46 -10.40 9.52
C ILE A 232 -17.59 -9.04 8.84
N GLN A 233 -18.73 -8.80 8.18
CA GLN A 233 -18.97 -7.55 7.44
C GLN A 233 -19.03 -6.35 8.39
N THR A 234 -19.58 -6.52 9.60
CA THR A 234 -19.61 -5.47 10.62
C THR A 234 -18.21 -5.03 11.03
N LYS A 235 -17.29 -5.98 11.26
CA LYS A 235 -15.91 -5.67 11.64
C LYS A 235 -15.13 -5.02 10.50
N LEU A 236 -15.30 -5.51 9.28
CA LEU A 236 -14.68 -4.91 8.11
C LEU A 236 -15.20 -3.47 7.90
N TYR A 237 -16.51 -3.25 8.01
CA TYR A 237 -17.13 -1.94 7.92
C TYR A 237 -16.59 -1.00 9.00
N ALA A 238 -16.47 -1.45 10.25
CA ALA A 238 -15.92 -0.64 11.34
C ALA A 238 -14.47 -0.22 11.05
N PHE A 239 -13.62 -1.14 10.58
CA PHE A 239 -12.25 -0.83 10.19
C PHE A 239 -12.20 0.18 9.03
N LEU A 240 -12.98 -0.04 7.98
CA LEU A 240 -13.01 0.86 6.81
C LEU A 240 -13.58 2.24 7.15
N THR A 241 -14.55 2.31 8.06
CA THR A 241 -15.08 3.58 8.57
C THR A 241 -13.97 4.36 9.26
N GLN A 242 -13.24 3.72 10.17
CA GLN A 242 -12.11 4.35 10.86
C GLN A 242 -11.06 4.86 9.86
N GLN A 243 -10.67 4.04 8.89
CA GLN A 243 -9.68 4.43 7.88
C GLN A 243 -10.17 5.52 6.91
N TYR A 244 -11.49 5.65 6.72
CA TYR A 244 -12.07 6.69 5.87
C TYR A 244 -12.22 8.03 6.59
N GLU A 245 -12.39 8.00 7.91
CA GLU A 245 -12.49 9.20 8.77
C GLU A 245 -11.12 9.81 9.11
N GLU A 246 -10.06 9.00 9.12
CA GLU A 246 -8.65 9.42 9.30
C GLU A 246 -8.09 10.21 8.10
#